data_AF-A0A0S9QNX8-F1
#
_entry.id   AF-A0A0S9QNX8-F1
#
_cell.length_a   1.000
_cell.length_b   1.000
_cell.length_c   1.000
_cell.angle_alpha   90.00
_cell.angle_beta   90.00
_cell.angle_gamma   90.00
#
_symmetry.space_group_name_H-M   'P 1'
#
loop_
_entity.id
_entity.type
_entity.pdbx_description
1 polymer ?
#
loop_
_entity_poly.entity_id
_entity_poly.type
_entity_poly.pdbx_seq_one_letter_code
_entity_poly.pdbx_strand_id
1 'polypeptide(L)'
;MESPAWWRRRVPLLWTAAGVFGGLVIGAGSMLLVQPTPPQQVAVLHADPDAEWPNQMFGASPEDGQRYNEFHGLTVVTYDQNTGDGASRPCLAVLTTPSGAGFAAGGCGAGPFPATVSLQITSLLPQALRDEFPEDTSLQFVHDDAGVQVYAAQPTTARPNP
;
A
#
# COMPACT_ATOMS: atom_id res chain seq x y z
N MET A 1 59.03 36.98 21.16
CA MET A 1 58.03 36.74 20.09
C MET A 1 56.66 36.73 20.75
N GLU A 2 56.03 37.89 20.80
CA GLU A 2 54.73 38.09 21.44
C GLU A 2 53.63 37.80 20.41
N SER A 3 52.81 36.78 20.67
CA SER A 3 51.68 36.44 19.79
C SER A 3 50.64 37.57 19.83
N PRO A 4 50.13 38.05 18.68
CA PRO A 4 49.29 39.23 18.66
C PRO A 4 47.88 38.96 19.22
N ALA A 5 47.43 39.85 20.13
CA ALA A 5 46.25 39.72 20.97
C ALA A 5 44.88 39.66 20.24
N TRP A 6 44.85 39.86 18.92
CA TRP A 6 43.61 39.79 18.13
C TRP A 6 43.08 38.36 17.99
N TRP A 7 43.93 37.34 18.18
CA TRP A 7 43.55 35.93 18.05
C TRP A 7 42.63 35.47 19.19
N ARG A 8 42.84 35.95 20.43
CA ARG A 8 42.04 35.59 21.61
C ARG A 8 40.58 36.03 21.54
N ARG A 9 40.26 37.08 20.79
CA ARG A 9 38.88 37.59 20.66
C ARG A 9 38.03 36.83 19.64
N ARG A 10 38.64 36.06 18.74
CA ARG A 10 37.93 35.29 17.70
C ARG A 10 37.63 33.85 18.10
N VAL A 11 38.32 33.33 19.12
CA VAL A 11 38.11 31.98 19.65
C VAL A 11 36.65 31.72 20.07
N PRO A 12 35.98 32.55 20.90
CA PRO A 12 34.62 32.23 21.36
C PRO A 12 33.58 32.23 20.23
N LEU A 13 33.81 33.00 19.17
CA LEU A 13 32.93 33.07 17.99
C LEU A 13 33.07 31.83 17.08
N LEU A 14 34.23 31.19 17.09
CA LEU A 14 34.46 29.94 16.35
C LEU A 14 33.79 28.74 17.05
N TRP A 15 33.69 28.76 18.37
CA TRP A 15 33.01 27.71 19.14
C TRP A 15 31.49 27.71 18.93
N THR A 16 30.85 28.88 18.84
CA THR A 16 29.41 28.96 18.57
C THR A 16 29.06 28.50 17.17
N ALA A 17 29.85 28.87 16.16
CA ALA A 17 29.66 28.42 14.78
C ALA A 17 29.82 26.90 14.64
N ALA A 18 30.82 26.30 15.31
CA ALA A 18 31.03 24.86 15.30
C ALA A 18 29.90 24.09 16.01
N GLY A 19 29.38 24.61 17.13
CA GLY A 19 28.25 24.01 17.84
C GLY A 19 26.96 23.98 17.02
N VAL A 20 26.65 25.08 16.33
CA VAL A 20 25.47 25.17 15.45
C VAL A 20 25.60 24.22 14.25
N PHE A 21 26.78 24.14 13.63
CA PHE A 21 27.01 23.22 12.51
C PHE A 21 26.94 21.74 12.94
N GLY A 22 27.52 21.39 14.08
CA GLY A 22 27.45 20.04 14.65
C GLY A 22 26.01 19.62 14.98
N GLY A 23 25.22 20.51 15.59
CA GLY A 23 23.80 20.24 15.88
C GLY A 23 22.96 20.02 14.62
N LEU A 24 23.21 20.78 13.56
CA LEU A 24 22.46 20.68 12.29
C LEU A 24 22.74 19.38 11.54
N VAL A 25 24.00 18.91 11.54
CA VAL A 25 24.39 17.65 10.89
C VAL A 25 23.83 16.43 11.61
N ILE A 26 23.77 16.45 12.95
CA ILE A 26 23.20 15.36 13.76
C ILE A 26 21.66 15.31 13.61
N GLY A 27 21.00 16.47 13.59
CA GLY A 27 19.55 16.56 13.38
C GLY A 27 19.10 16.02 12.02
N ALA A 28 19.84 16.34 10.95
CA ALA A 28 19.55 15.86 9.60
C ALA A 28 19.81 14.35 9.43
N GLY A 29 20.87 13.81 10.06
CA GLY A 29 21.20 12.38 9.97
C GLY A 29 20.13 11.47 10.60
N SER A 30 19.42 11.97 11.61
CA SER A 30 18.40 11.21 12.35
C SER A 30 17.14 10.94 11.52
N MET A 31 16.77 11.85 10.61
CA MET A 31 15.55 11.75 9.79
C MET A 31 15.67 10.70 8.67
N LEU A 32 16.88 10.32 8.29
CA LEU A 32 17.13 9.36 7.20
C LEU A 32 16.91 7.90 7.62
N LEU A 33 16.82 7.61 8.92
CA LEU A 33 16.81 6.23 9.43
C LEU A 33 15.41 5.61 9.58
N VAL A 34 14.33 6.38 9.40
CA VAL A 34 12.94 5.90 9.62
C VAL A 34 12.11 5.97 8.34
N GLN A 35 12.70 5.64 7.20
CA GLN A 35 11.93 5.50 5.96
C GLN A 35 11.10 4.20 6.07
N PRO A 36 9.75 4.26 5.97
CA PRO A 36 8.95 3.06 5.87
C PRO A 36 9.37 2.29 4.61
N THR A 37 9.46 0.96 4.71
CA THR A 37 9.74 0.12 3.55
C THR A 37 8.64 0.35 2.51
N PRO A 38 9.00 0.70 1.25
CA PRO A 38 8.00 0.93 0.24
C PRO A 38 7.21 -0.36 -0.02
N PRO A 39 5.90 -0.27 -0.32
CA PRO A 39 5.12 -1.43 -0.74
C PRO A 39 5.79 -2.11 -1.95
N GLN A 40 5.92 -3.43 -1.90
CA GLN A 40 6.50 -4.22 -2.98
C GLN A 40 5.37 -4.83 -3.82
N GLN A 41 5.50 -4.78 -5.14
CA GLN A 41 4.61 -5.52 -6.03
C GLN A 41 4.92 -7.02 -5.92
N VAL A 42 3.91 -7.81 -5.55
CA VAL A 42 4.05 -9.25 -5.31
C VAL A 42 3.36 -10.09 -6.37
N ALA A 43 2.36 -9.54 -7.07
CA ALA A 43 1.68 -10.23 -8.17
C ALA A 43 1.02 -9.25 -9.16
N VAL A 44 0.72 -9.80 -10.34
CA VAL A 44 -0.17 -9.22 -11.35
C VAL A 44 -1.24 -10.25 -11.64
N LEU A 45 -2.50 -9.93 -11.36
CA LEU A 45 -3.63 -10.81 -11.65
C LEU A 45 -4.18 -10.46 -13.03
N HIS A 46 -4.27 -11.45 -13.90
CA HIS A 46 -4.86 -11.30 -15.23
C HIS A 46 -6.31 -11.75 -15.22
N ALA A 47 -7.10 -11.18 -16.13
CA ALA A 47 -8.48 -11.57 -16.31
C ALA A 47 -8.55 -13.05 -16.71
N ASP A 48 -9.45 -13.78 -16.08
CA ASP A 48 -9.77 -15.17 -16.38
C ASP A 48 -11.18 -15.20 -17.01
N PRO A 49 -11.28 -15.28 -18.34
CA PRO A 49 -12.56 -15.24 -19.04
C PRO A 49 -13.41 -16.50 -18.81
N ASP A 50 -12.79 -17.59 -18.36
CA ASP A 50 -13.47 -18.86 -18.10
C ASP A 50 -13.96 -18.95 -16.64
N ALA A 51 -13.57 -17.99 -15.80
CA ALA A 51 -13.93 -17.98 -14.39
C ALA A 51 -15.38 -17.52 -14.17
N GLU A 52 -16.14 -18.31 -13.40
CA GLU A 52 -17.54 -18.01 -13.10
C GLU A 52 -17.69 -16.71 -12.28
N TRP A 53 -18.62 -15.84 -12.68
CA TRP A 53 -18.95 -14.62 -11.95
C TRP A 53 -19.58 -14.93 -10.58
N PRO A 54 -19.22 -14.20 -9.50
CA PRO A 54 -19.80 -14.32 -8.16
C PRO A 54 -21.29 -13.93 -8.06
N ASN A 55 -22.17 -14.69 -8.70
CA ASN A 55 -23.60 -14.35 -8.84
C ASN A 55 -24.34 -14.22 -7.51
N GLN A 56 -23.91 -14.95 -6.48
CA GLN A 56 -24.53 -14.92 -5.15
C GLN A 56 -24.34 -13.56 -4.44
N MET A 57 -23.26 -12.84 -4.75
CA MET A 57 -22.91 -11.58 -4.11
C MET A 57 -23.28 -10.36 -4.97
N PHE A 58 -23.04 -10.46 -6.28
CA PHE A 58 -23.21 -9.34 -7.21
C PHE A 58 -24.45 -9.46 -8.10
N GLY A 59 -25.23 -10.54 -7.98
CA GLY A 59 -26.31 -10.83 -8.91
C GLY A 59 -25.76 -11.25 -10.28
N ALA A 60 -26.57 -11.12 -11.33
CA ALA A 60 -26.15 -11.47 -12.69
C ALA A 60 -24.88 -10.69 -13.10
N SER A 61 -23.98 -11.36 -13.83
CA SER A 61 -22.77 -10.72 -14.35
C SER A 61 -23.13 -9.52 -15.23
N PRO A 62 -22.57 -8.33 -14.96
CA PRO A 62 -22.62 -7.23 -15.91
C PRO A 62 -21.77 -7.56 -17.15
N GLU A 63 -22.03 -6.89 -18.27
CA GLU A 63 -21.33 -7.14 -19.55
C GLU A 63 -19.82 -6.81 -19.47
N ASP A 64 -19.49 -5.81 -18.65
CA ASP A 64 -18.14 -5.34 -18.35
C ASP A 64 -17.50 -6.04 -17.13
N GLY A 65 -18.25 -6.94 -16.48
CA GLY A 65 -17.81 -7.67 -15.31
C GLY A 65 -16.67 -8.63 -15.65
N GLN A 66 -15.54 -8.45 -14.98
CA GLN A 66 -14.36 -9.30 -15.17
C GLN A 66 -13.97 -9.96 -13.86
N ARG A 67 -13.60 -11.24 -13.96
CA ARG A 67 -12.98 -11.99 -12.87
C ARG A 67 -11.52 -12.22 -13.20
N TYR A 68 -10.67 -12.22 -12.17
CA TYR A 68 -9.24 -12.41 -12.30
C TYR A 68 -8.82 -13.76 -11.68
N ASN A 69 -7.61 -14.20 -12.07
CA ASN A 69 -6.96 -15.35 -11.46
C ASN A 69 -7.02 -15.30 -9.94
N GLU A 70 -7.25 -16.46 -9.32
CA GLU A 70 -7.26 -16.56 -7.86
C GLU A 70 -5.92 -16.16 -7.26
N PHE A 71 -5.96 -15.42 -6.15
CA PHE A 71 -4.79 -15.00 -5.40
C PHE A 71 -4.84 -15.55 -3.96
N HIS A 72 -4.20 -16.68 -3.73
CA HIS A 72 -4.09 -17.32 -2.40
C HIS A 72 -5.44 -17.48 -1.67
N GLY A 73 -6.47 -17.98 -2.35
CA GLY A 73 -7.82 -18.09 -1.79
C GLY A 73 -8.62 -16.80 -1.80
N LEU A 74 -8.15 -15.75 -2.49
CA LEU A 74 -8.93 -14.55 -2.81
C LEU A 74 -9.40 -14.58 -4.25
N THR A 75 -10.65 -14.18 -4.47
CA THR A 75 -11.20 -13.91 -5.79
C THR A 75 -11.29 -12.40 -5.98
N VAL A 76 -10.74 -11.88 -7.08
CA VAL A 76 -10.82 -10.46 -7.42
C VAL A 76 -11.73 -10.28 -8.63
N VAL A 77 -12.61 -9.29 -8.57
CA VAL A 77 -13.50 -8.92 -9.67
C VAL A 77 -13.48 -7.42 -9.90
N THR A 78 -13.70 -7.02 -11.15
CA THR A 78 -13.93 -5.64 -11.55
C THR A 78 -15.23 -5.52 -12.33
N TYR A 79 -15.86 -4.36 -12.22
CA TYR A 79 -17.14 -4.03 -12.85
C TYR A 79 -17.38 -2.52 -12.77
N ASP A 80 -18.17 -2.00 -13.68
CA ASP A 80 -18.50 -0.60 -13.83
C ASP A 80 -19.84 -0.29 -13.14
N GLN A 81 -19.84 0.66 -12.21
CA GLN A 81 -21.09 1.13 -11.58
C GLN A 81 -21.57 2.38 -12.26
N ASN A 82 -22.84 2.35 -12.64
CA ASN A 82 -23.56 3.56 -12.98
C ASN A 82 -23.86 4.37 -11.70
N THR A 83 -23.44 5.64 -11.67
CA THR A 83 -23.61 6.54 -10.52
C THR A 83 -24.96 7.31 -10.58
N GLY A 84 -25.80 7.05 -11.58
CA GLY A 84 -27.13 7.64 -11.74
C GLY A 84 -27.13 9.06 -12.31
N ASP A 85 -25.97 9.70 -12.38
CA ASP A 85 -25.68 10.98 -13.03
C ASP A 85 -25.23 10.81 -14.51
N GLY A 86 -25.32 9.58 -15.03
CA GLY A 86 -24.85 9.20 -16.36
C GLY A 86 -23.36 8.89 -16.41
N ALA A 87 -22.63 8.95 -15.30
CA ALA A 87 -21.25 8.50 -15.22
C ALA A 87 -21.17 7.01 -14.84
N SER A 88 -20.16 6.33 -15.41
CA SER A 88 -19.72 5.01 -14.99
C SER A 88 -18.40 5.13 -14.23
N ARG A 89 -18.22 4.30 -13.19
CA ARG A 89 -16.99 4.26 -12.41
C ARG A 89 -16.50 2.82 -12.30
N PRO A 90 -15.23 2.53 -12.65
CA PRO A 90 -14.69 1.20 -12.49
C PRO A 90 -14.56 0.89 -11.00
N CYS A 91 -14.99 -0.28 -10.59
CA CYS A 91 -14.88 -0.77 -9.24
C CYS A 91 -14.16 -2.09 -9.20
N LEU A 92 -13.54 -2.33 -8.05
CA LEU A 92 -12.78 -3.51 -7.75
C LEU A 92 -13.28 -4.06 -6.43
N ALA A 93 -13.52 -5.35 -6.38
CA ALA A 93 -13.89 -6.06 -5.17
C ALA A 93 -13.02 -7.30 -4.98
N VAL A 94 -12.67 -7.55 -3.72
CA VAL A 94 -11.90 -8.70 -3.27
C VAL A 94 -12.80 -9.52 -2.36
N LEU A 95 -12.95 -10.78 -2.71
CA LEU A 95 -13.76 -11.77 -2.02
C LEU A 95 -12.89 -12.90 -1.50
N THR A 96 -13.34 -13.60 -0.47
CA THR A 96 -12.77 -14.90 -0.13
C THR A 96 -13.32 -15.98 -1.06
N THR A 97 -12.45 -16.93 -1.42
CA THR A 97 -12.79 -18.11 -2.23
C THR A 97 -13.37 -19.22 -1.33
N PRO A 98 -14.38 -20.00 -1.79
CA PRO A 98 -15.10 -19.82 -3.04
C PRO A 98 -15.90 -18.51 -3.04
N SER A 99 -15.96 -17.85 -4.20
CA SER A 99 -16.67 -16.60 -4.41
C SER A 99 -18.10 -16.66 -3.86
N GLY A 100 -18.35 -15.99 -2.73
CA GLY A 100 -19.57 -16.13 -1.92
C GLY A 100 -19.32 -16.43 -0.44
N ALA A 101 -18.10 -16.85 -0.09
CA ALA A 101 -17.71 -17.13 1.30
C ALA A 101 -17.59 -15.85 2.16
N GLY A 102 -17.28 -14.70 1.56
CA GLY A 102 -17.22 -13.43 2.28
C GLY A 102 -16.68 -12.28 1.42
N PHE A 103 -17.22 -11.08 1.64
CA PHE A 103 -16.67 -9.84 1.09
C PHE A 103 -15.49 -9.39 1.96
N ALA A 104 -14.30 -9.31 1.37
CA ALA A 104 -13.11 -8.87 2.11
C ALA A 104 -12.95 -7.35 2.03
N ALA A 105 -13.01 -6.79 0.82
CA ALA A 105 -12.91 -5.36 0.61
C ALA A 105 -13.42 -4.96 -0.79
N GLY A 106 -13.80 -3.70 -1.00
CA GLY A 106 -14.06 -3.18 -2.33
C GLY A 106 -14.00 -1.66 -2.39
N GLY A 107 -13.78 -1.14 -3.59
CA GLY A 107 -13.59 0.29 -3.83
C GLY A 107 -13.78 0.65 -5.30
N CYS A 108 -14.11 1.90 -5.56
CA CYS A 108 -14.37 2.43 -6.89
C CYS A 108 -13.37 3.53 -7.24
N GLY A 109 -12.94 3.55 -8.50
CA GLY A 109 -12.11 4.60 -9.07
C GLY A 109 -12.83 5.94 -9.09
N ALA A 110 -12.06 7.02 -9.22
CA ALA A 110 -12.57 8.39 -9.19
C ALA A 110 -11.90 9.24 -10.27
N GLY A 111 -12.53 9.36 -11.43
CA GLY A 111 -11.96 10.08 -12.56
C GLY A 111 -10.58 9.49 -12.95
N PRO A 112 -9.48 10.25 -12.84
CA PRO A 112 -8.14 9.73 -13.16
C PRO A 112 -7.58 8.75 -12.13
N PHE A 113 -8.22 8.59 -10.97
CA PHE A 113 -7.77 7.65 -9.96
C PHE A 113 -8.31 6.23 -10.25
N PRO A 114 -7.43 5.23 -10.40
CA PRO A 114 -7.84 3.86 -10.66
C PRO A 114 -8.63 3.27 -9.49
N ALA A 115 -9.43 2.23 -9.77
CA ALA A 115 -10.08 1.45 -8.72
C ALA A 115 -9.02 0.77 -7.86
N THR A 116 -8.97 1.13 -6.58
CA THR A 116 -7.97 0.63 -5.63
C THR A 116 -8.66 0.22 -4.34
N VAL A 117 -8.23 -0.90 -3.77
CA VAL A 117 -8.65 -1.31 -2.43
C VAL A 117 -7.47 -1.81 -1.61
N SER A 118 -7.53 -1.66 -0.30
CA SER A 118 -6.52 -2.17 0.61
C SER A 118 -7.18 -2.96 1.73
N LEU A 119 -6.51 -4.02 2.16
CA LEU A 119 -6.95 -4.87 3.27
C LEU A 119 -5.73 -5.31 4.07
N GLN A 120 -5.92 -5.52 5.36
CA GLN A 120 -4.88 -6.05 6.24
C GLN A 120 -5.08 -7.55 6.44
N ILE A 121 -3.99 -8.30 6.50
CA ILE A 121 -4.04 -9.73 6.80
C ILE A 121 -4.53 -9.92 8.23
N THR A 122 -5.65 -10.62 8.38
CA THR A 122 -6.27 -10.97 9.66
C THR A 122 -6.56 -12.47 9.72
N SER A 123 -6.79 -12.99 10.92
CA SER A 123 -7.18 -14.39 11.15
C SER A 123 -8.44 -14.86 10.41
N LEU A 124 -9.28 -13.94 9.93
CA LEU A 124 -10.51 -14.24 9.18
C LEU A 124 -10.26 -14.51 7.68
N LEU A 125 -9.06 -14.20 7.18
CA LEU A 125 -8.70 -14.43 5.78
C LEU A 125 -8.28 -15.88 5.51
N PRO A 126 -8.32 -16.33 4.24
CA PRO A 126 -7.96 -17.68 3.83
C PRO A 126 -6.59 -18.10 4.36
N GLN A 127 -6.48 -19.37 4.75
CA GLN A 127 -5.23 -19.91 5.29
C GLN A 127 -4.08 -19.79 4.28
N ALA A 128 -4.33 -20.08 3.00
CA ALA A 128 -3.32 -19.95 1.94
C ALA A 128 -2.73 -18.53 1.83
N LEU A 129 -3.51 -17.50 2.14
CA LEU A 129 -3.03 -16.11 2.16
C LEU A 129 -2.18 -15.84 3.40
N ARG A 130 -2.61 -16.33 4.57
CA ARG A 130 -1.91 -16.17 5.86
C ARG A 130 -0.60 -16.96 5.93
N ASP A 131 -0.51 -18.06 5.19
CA ASP A 131 0.71 -18.87 5.11
C ASP A 131 1.80 -18.16 4.28
N GLU A 132 1.41 -17.32 3.32
CA GLU A 132 2.32 -16.52 2.48
C GLU A 132 2.65 -15.16 3.11
N PHE A 133 1.64 -14.47 3.66
CA PHE A 133 1.77 -13.14 4.21
C PHE A 133 1.55 -13.16 5.73
N PRO A 134 2.50 -12.63 6.53
CA PRO A 134 2.33 -12.51 7.98
C PRO A 134 1.05 -11.76 8.38
N GLU A 135 0.58 -12.02 9.59
CA GLU A 135 -0.49 -11.21 10.18
C GLU A 135 -0.06 -9.74 10.24
N ASP A 136 -1.05 -8.84 10.10
CA ASP A 136 -0.87 -7.39 10.01
C ASP A 136 -0.19 -6.88 8.72
N THR A 137 0.26 -7.72 7.79
CA THR A 137 0.67 -7.28 6.45
C THR A 137 -0.48 -6.56 5.75
N SER A 138 -0.19 -5.41 5.14
CA SER A 138 -1.16 -4.68 4.33
C SER A 138 -1.03 -5.07 2.88
N LEU A 139 -2.12 -5.50 2.27
CA LEU A 139 -2.23 -5.74 0.83
C LEU A 139 -3.00 -4.60 0.16
N GLN A 140 -2.57 -4.21 -1.03
CA GLN A 140 -3.27 -3.26 -1.88
C GLN A 140 -3.43 -3.84 -3.28
N PHE A 141 -4.65 -3.73 -3.81
CA PHE A 141 -5.02 -4.16 -5.15
C PHE A 141 -5.35 -2.91 -5.97
N VAL A 142 -4.69 -2.74 -7.10
CA VAL A 142 -4.85 -1.59 -8.01
C VAL A 142 -5.24 -2.10 -9.38
N HIS A 143 -6.40 -1.67 -9.90
CA HIS A 143 -6.81 -1.99 -11.26
C HIS A 143 -6.14 -1.04 -12.26
N ASP A 144 -5.43 -1.59 -13.23
CA ASP A 144 -4.80 -0.85 -14.33
C ASP A 144 -4.99 -1.59 -15.67
N ASP A 145 -4.35 -1.06 -16.72
CA ASP A 145 -4.47 -1.60 -18.08
C ASP A 145 -3.89 -3.02 -18.24
N ALA A 146 -3.02 -3.47 -17.34
CA ALA A 146 -2.40 -4.80 -17.37
C ALA A 146 -3.19 -5.85 -16.56
N GLY A 147 -4.11 -5.39 -15.71
CA GLY A 147 -4.94 -6.23 -14.85
C GLY A 147 -5.05 -5.66 -13.44
N VAL A 148 -4.94 -6.53 -12.43
CA VAL A 148 -4.91 -6.09 -11.03
C VAL A 148 -3.52 -6.28 -10.44
N GLN A 149 -2.87 -5.17 -10.10
CA GLN A 149 -1.59 -5.18 -9.42
C GLN A 149 -1.77 -5.39 -7.93
N VAL A 150 -1.01 -6.32 -7.36
CA VAL A 150 -1.03 -6.61 -5.92
C VAL A 150 0.26 -6.14 -5.28
N TYR A 151 0.15 -5.28 -4.28
CA TYR A 151 1.24 -4.76 -3.49
C TYR A 151 1.13 -5.24 -2.04
N ALA A 152 2.26 -5.55 -1.43
CA ALA A 152 2.36 -5.92 -0.02
C ALA A 152 3.28 -4.95 0.73
N ALA A 153 2.85 -4.54 1.92
CA ALA A 153 3.64 -3.77 2.86
C ALA A 153 3.65 -4.48 4.22
N GLN A 154 4.84 -4.83 4.68
CA GLN A 154 5.03 -5.49 5.97
C GLN A 154 4.67 -4.55 7.13
N PRO A 155 4.15 -5.05 8.26
CA PRO A 155 3.91 -4.23 9.41
C PRO A 155 5.24 -3.65 9.89
N THR A 156 5.27 -2.34 10.12
CA THR A 156 6.44 -1.70 10.73
C THR A 156 6.57 -2.24 12.14
N THR A 157 7.52 -3.14 12.38
CA THR A 157 7.88 -3.55 13.74
C THR A 157 8.46 -2.31 14.43
N ALA A 158 7.64 -1.60 15.22
CA ALA A 158 8.15 -0.57 16.10
C ALA A 158 9.15 -1.24 17.05
N ARG A 159 10.44 -0.90 16.92
CA ARG A 159 11.45 -1.35 17.88
C ARG A 159 11.03 -0.81 19.25
N PRO A 160 10.88 -1.63 20.32
CA PRO A 160 10.61 -1.10 21.64
C PRO A 160 11.73 -0.15 22.02
N ASN A 161 11.36 1.03 22.51
CA ASN A 161 12.30 2.01 23.04
C ASN A 161 13.01 1.38 24.26
N PRO A 162 14.35 1.32 24.32
CA PRO A 162 15.06 0.80 25.49
C PRO A 162 14.85 1.67 26.73
#